data_AF-A0A7Y2CI54-F1
#
_entry.id   AF-A0A7Y2CI54-F1
#
_cell.length_a   1.000
_cell.length_b   1.000
_cell.length_c   1.000
_cell.angle_alpha   90.00
_cell.angle_beta   90.00
_cell.angle_gamma   90.00
#
_symmetry.space_group_name_H-M   'P 1'
#
loop_
_entity.id
_entity.type
_entity.pdbx_description
1 polymer ?
#
loop_
_entity_poly.entity_id
_entity_poly.type
_entity_poly.pdbx_seq_one_letter_code
_entity_poly.pdbx_strand_id
1 'polypeptide(L)'
;MQTLRMELDKALLFCLNDDRIDARDLEKLVGKSREDAVWSVAEAVARRNSVEAMELVGDLMNSGTYPLVILTLIIRQFRHLLQARLLWEDAGCPTFRGVNAFRNGVGSTFESGRFGGGADDVTTIHPFATFKKFEMAVHHDPADLARMMGRLRRADRDAKTGASAGAREVLEELILDLCTTARGRAA
;
A
#
# COMPACT_ATOMS: atom_id res chain seq x y z
N MET A 1 -12.42 -12.59 6.39
CA MET A 1 -13.67 -12.83 7.17
C MET A 1 -13.46 -12.78 8.68
N GLN A 2 -12.40 -13.36 9.24
CA GLN A 2 -12.20 -13.40 10.70
C GLN A 2 -12.01 -12.01 11.35
N THR A 3 -11.20 -11.13 10.74
CA THR A 3 -10.97 -9.77 11.25
C THR A 3 -12.24 -8.93 11.26
N LEU A 4 -13.04 -8.99 10.19
CA LEU A 4 -14.31 -8.26 10.11
C LEU A 4 -15.26 -8.68 11.23
N ARG A 5 -15.37 -9.99 11.50
CA ARG A 5 -16.19 -10.50 12.59
C ARG A 5 -15.72 -9.96 13.95
N MET A 6 -14.42 -10.00 14.19
CA MET A 6 -13.84 -9.51 15.45
C MET A 6 -14.07 -8.00 15.65
N GLU A 7 -13.91 -7.18 14.61
CA GLU A 7 -14.18 -5.74 14.72
C GLU A 7 -15.68 -5.44 14.89
N LEU A 8 -16.57 -6.24 14.28
CA LEU A 8 -18.02 -6.18 14.52
C LEU A 8 -18.37 -6.54 15.96
N ASP A 9 -17.79 -7.62 16.50
CA ASP A 9 -18.03 -8.04 17.89
C ASP A 9 -17.61 -6.95 18.88
N LYS A 10 -16.45 -6.31 18.65
CA LYS A 10 -16.01 -5.16 19.45
C LYS A 10 -16.97 -3.98 19.34
N ALA A 11 -17.48 -3.70 18.14
CA ALA A 11 -18.37 -2.55 17.92
C ALA A 11 -19.73 -2.75 18.60
N LEU A 12 -20.26 -3.97 18.54
CA LEU A 12 -21.46 -4.36 19.28
C LEU A 12 -21.26 -4.23 20.80
N LEU A 13 -20.10 -4.66 21.32
CA LEU A 13 -19.78 -4.51 22.73
C LEU A 13 -19.58 -3.05 23.17
N PHE A 14 -19.02 -2.21 22.29
CA PHE A 14 -18.79 -0.80 22.58
C PHE A 14 -20.09 0.01 22.59
N CYS A 15 -21.01 -0.27 21.66
CA CYS A 15 -22.29 0.42 21.50
C CYS A 15 -23.43 -0.29 22.26
N LEU A 16 -23.14 -0.99 23.35
CA LEU A 16 -24.09 -1.92 24.00
C LEU A 16 -25.45 -1.29 24.39
N ASN A 17 -25.47 0.03 24.60
CA ASN A 17 -26.65 0.79 25.02
C ASN A 17 -27.24 1.65 23.90
N ASP A 18 -26.69 1.58 22.69
CA ASP A 18 -27.13 2.36 21.54
C ASP A 18 -27.79 1.44 20.51
N ASP A 19 -28.94 1.85 19.97
CA ASP A 19 -29.65 1.08 18.93
C ASP A 19 -28.93 1.12 17.56
N ARG A 20 -27.86 1.92 17.43
CA ARG A 20 -27.13 2.10 16.17
C ARG A 20 -25.64 2.33 16.41
N ILE A 21 -24.82 1.61 15.66
CA ILE A 21 -23.37 1.88 15.55
C ILE A 21 -23.17 3.01 14.53
N ASP A 22 -22.68 4.17 14.96
CA ASP A 22 -22.36 5.29 14.06
C ASP A 22 -20.92 5.19 13.53
N ALA A 23 -20.63 5.86 12.41
CA ALA A 23 -19.28 5.87 11.83
C ALA A 23 -18.23 6.40 12.83
N ARG A 24 -18.62 7.39 13.65
CA ARG A 24 -17.76 7.98 14.69
C ARG A 24 -17.37 6.99 15.79
N ASP A 25 -18.19 5.97 16.04
CA ASP A 25 -17.89 4.95 17.06
C ASP A 25 -16.91 3.93 16.49
N LEU A 26 -17.10 3.56 15.22
CA LEU A 26 -16.14 2.72 14.49
C LEU A 26 -14.77 3.41 14.35
N GLU A 27 -14.72 4.71 14.10
CA GLU A 27 -13.46 5.47 14.03
C GLU A 27 -12.67 5.46 15.35
N LYS A 28 -13.36 5.42 16.49
CA LYS A 28 -12.73 5.33 17.82
C LYS A 28 -12.24 3.92 18.14
N LEU A 29 -12.92 2.91 17.60
CA LEU A 29 -12.74 1.52 17.97
C LEU A 29 -11.79 0.77 17.04
N VAL A 30 -11.95 0.98 15.74
CA VAL A 30 -11.24 0.26 14.68
C VAL A 30 -9.98 1.04 14.31
N GLY A 31 -8.87 0.69 14.94
CA GLY A 31 -7.57 1.20 14.55
C GLY A 31 -7.18 0.77 13.14
N LYS A 32 -6.48 1.62 12.40
CA LYS A 32 -5.87 1.25 11.12
C LYS A 32 -4.84 0.14 11.34
N SER A 33 -4.85 -0.89 10.51
CA SER A 33 -3.76 -1.88 10.53
C SER A 33 -2.46 -1.24 10.03
N ARG A 34 -1.31 -1.87 10.33
CA ARG A 34 -0.02 -1.43 9.76
C ARG A 34 -0.03 -1.42 8.23
N GLU A 35 -0.73 -2.37 7.62
CA GLU A 35 -0.86 -2.46 6.17
C GLU A 35 -1.71 -1.30 5.61
N ASP A 36 -2.79 -0.92 6.30
CA ASP A 36 -3.62 0.24 5.91
C ASP A 36 -2.88 1.57 6.09
N ALA A 37 -2.06 1.67 7.15
CA ALA A 37 -1.22 2.84 7.36
C ALA A 37 -0.16 2.97 6.27
N VAL A 38 0.53 1.88 5.91
CA VAL A 38 1.51 1.89 4.81
C VAL A 38 0.85 2.11 3.45
N TRP A 39 -0.38 1.62 3.25
CA TRP A 39 -1.19 1.98 2.10
C TRP A 39 -1.40 3.50 2.03
N SER A 40 -1.77 4.13 3.15
CA SER A 40 -1.95 5.59 3.24
C SER A 40 -0.66 6.34 2.91
N VAL A 41 0.51 5.82 3.34
CA VAL A 41 1.83 6.37 2.98
C VAL A 41 2.03 6.31 1.46
N ALA A 42 1.73 5.18 0.82
CA ALA A 42 1.86 5.05 -0.64
C ALA A 42 0.92 5.98 -1.41
N GLU A 43 -0.31 6.19 -0.92
CA GLU A 43 -1.23 7.18 -1.49
C GLU A 43 -0.70 8.61 -1.35
N ALA A 44 -0.14 8.97 -0.20
CA ALA A 44 0.46 10.28 0.02
C ALA A 44 1.68 10.50 -0.90
N VAL A 45 2.52 9.48 -1.08
CA VAL A 45 3.65 9.50 -2.02
C VAL A 45 3.15 9.64 -3.47
N ALA A 46 2.10 8.92 -3.86
CA ALA A 46 1.47 9.04 -5.17
C ALA A 46 0.92 10.45 -5.43
N ARG A 47 0.32 11.07 -4.40
CA ARG A 47 -0.16 12.46 -4.40
C ARG A 47 0.97 13.50 -4.28
N ARG A 48 2.22 13.06 -4.12
CA ARG A 48 3.41 13.89 -3.87
C ARG A 48 3.31 14.76 -2.62
N ASN A 49 2.51 14.34 -1.65
CA ASN A 49 2.35 15.02 -0.39
C ASN A 49 3.40 14.49 0.60
N SER A 50 4.63 15.01 0.50
CA SER A 50 5.73 14.58 1.37
C SER A 50 5.47 14.89 2.84
N VAL A 51 4.72 15.95 3.15
CA VAL A 51 4.34 16.31 4.52
C VAL A 51 3.46 15.21 5.12
N GLU A 52 2.34 14.88 4.45
CA GLU A 52 1.43 13.81 4.88
C GLU A 52 2.14 12.45 4.93
N ALA A 53 2.99 12.14 3.94
CA ALA A 53 3.73 10.88 3.93
C ALA A 53 4.70 10.76 5.13
N MET A 54 5.39 11.84 5.48
CA MET A 54 6.30 11.88 6.63
C MET A 54 5.55 11.80 7.96
N GLU A 55 4.41 12.49 8.10
CA GLU A 55 3.54 12.40 9.27
C GLU A 55 3.06 10.96 9.50
N LEU A 56 2.55 10.30 8.46
CA LEU A 56 2.09 8.91 8.52
C LEU A 56 3.22 7.93 8.90
N VAL A 57 4.44 8.15 8.40
CA VAL A 57 5.62 7.36 8.79
C VAL A 57 6.01 7.64 10.25
N GLY A 58 5.91 8.89 10.70
CA GLY A 58 6.09 9.29 12.10
C GLY A 58 5.11 8.57 13.02
N ASP A 59 3.83 8.55 12.68
CA ASP A 59 2.77 7.86 13.43
C ASP A 59 3.04 6.35 13.52
N LEU A 60 3.47 5.73 12.43
CA LEU A 60 3.88 4.32 12.43
C LEU A 60 5.03 4.07 13.40
N MET A 61 6.04 4.93 13.44
CA MET A 61 7.16 4.81 14.39
C MET A 61 6.70 5.06 15.83
N ASN A 62 5.86 6.07 16.08
CA ASN A 62 5.31 6.38 17.40
C ASN A 62 4.44 5.25 17.96
N SER A 63 3.77 4.50 17.09
CA SER A 63 3.03 3.27 17.46
C SER A 63 3.93 2.06 17.76
N GLY A 64 5.26 2.22 17.72
CA GLY A 64 6.25 1.17 17.98
C GLY A 64 6.63 0.33 16.76
N THR A 65 6.29 0.75 15.53
CA THR A 65 6.71 0.02 14.33
C THR A 65 8.13 0.44 13.93
N TYR A 66 9.04 -0.53 13.87
CA TYR A 66 10.45 -0.25 13.55
C TYR A 66 10.64 0.22 12.08
N PRO A 67 11.60 1.13 11.81
CA PRO A 67 11.84 1.66 10.45
C PRO A 67 12.06 0.59 9.38
N LEU A 68 12.81 -0.48 9.68
CA LEU A 68 13.03 -1.59 8.74
C LEU A 68 11.73 -2.35 8.41
N VAL A 69 10.79 -2.44 9.35
CA VAL A 69 9.49 -3.06 9.12
C VAL A 69 8.66 -2.16 8.20
N ILE A 70 8.63 -0.86 8.46
CA ILE A 70 7.94 0.12 7.61
C ILE A 70 8.51 0.07 6.19
N LEU A 71 9.83 0.09 6.05
CA LEU A 71 10.54 -0.04 4.78
C LEU A 71 10.14 -1.31 4.03
N THR A 72 10.13 -2.46 4.72
CA THR A 72 9.72 -3.75 4.13
C THR A 72 8.28 -3.71 3.61
N LEU A 73 7.37 -3.11 4.38
CA LEU A 73 5.96 -2.98 3.98
C LEU A 73 5.79 -2.03 2.79
N ILE A 74 6.52 -0.91 2.75
CA ILE A 74 6.50 0.02 1.61
C ILE A 74 7.04 -0.68 0.36
N ILE A 75 8.17 -1.41 0.45
CA ILE A 75 8.71 -2.17 -0.68
C ILE A 75 7.68 -3.15 -1.23
N ARG A 76 6.99 -3.89 -0.35
CA ARG A 76 5.92 -4.82 -0.75
C ARG A 76 4.77 -4.08 -1.43
N GLN A 77 4.35 -2.94 -0.88
CA GLN A 77 3.29 -2.12 -1.44
C GLN A 77 3.59 -1.69 -2.89
N PHE A 78 4.78 -1.15 -3.15
CA PHE A 78 5.19 -0.73 -4.49
C PHE A 78 5.41 -1.91 -5.44
N ARG A 79 5.86 -3.06 -4.94
CA ARG A 79 5.93 -4.30 -5.73
C ARG A 79 4.54 -4.72 -6.23
N HIS A 80 3.55 -4.74 -5.33
CA HIS A 80 2.18 -5.08 -5.72
C HIS A 80 1.59 -4.08 -6.72
N LEU A 81 1.92 -2.78 -6.60
CA LEU A 81 1.50 -1.77 -7.59
C LEU A 81 2.11 -2.02 -8.96
N LEU A 82 3.40 -2.32 -9.03
CA LEU A 82 4.06 -2.66 -10.28
C LEU A 82 3.47 -3.93 -10.90
N GLN A 83 3.26 -4.98 -10.11
CA GLN A 83 2.62 -6.22 -10.55
C GLN A 83 1.20 -5.96 -11.08
N ALA A 84 0.39 -5.19 -10.35
CA ALA A 84 -0.97 -4.81 -10.78
C ALA A 84 -0.94 -4.00 -12.08
N ARG A 85 0.01 -3.07 -12.22
CA ARG A 85 0.16 -2.27 -13.43
C ARG A 85 0.46 -3.13 -14.65
N LEU A 86 1.43 -4.04 -14.53
CA LEU A 86 1.82 -4.96 -15.61
C LEU A 86 0.66 -5.88 -16.01
N LEU A 87 -0.04 -6.45 -15.02
CA LEU A 87 -1.23 -7.27 -15.28
C LEU A 87 -2.34 -6.52 -16.01
N TRP A 88 -2.53 -5.24 -15.68
CA TRP A 88 -3.53 -4.41 -16.34
C TRP A 88 -3.14 -4.09 -17.80
N GLU A 89 -1.84 -3.92 -18.10
CA GLU A 89 -1.34 -3.77 -19.47
C GLU A 89 -1.50 -5.06 -20.28
N ASP A 90 -1.13 -6.20 -19.69
CA ASP A 90 -1.30 -7.52 -20.30
C ASP A 90 -2.77 -7.78 -20.65
N ALA A 91 -3.71 -7.24 -19.86
CA ALA A 91 -5.15 -7.32 -20.10
C ALA A 91 -5.69 -6.33 -21.16
N GLY A 92 -4.83 -5.50 -21.76
CA GLY A 92 -5.23 -4.51 -22.78
C GLY A 92 -5.77 -3.19 -22.21
N CYS A 93 -5.36 -2.82 -21.00
CA CYS A 93 -5.74 -1.57 -20.34
C CYS A 93 -7.25 -1.29 -20.25
N PRO A 94 -8.09 -2.28 -19.84
CA PRO A 94 -9.54 -2.08 -19.82
C PRO A 94 -9.94 -1.09 -18.72
N THR A 95 -10.97 -0.29 -19.00
CA THR A 95 -11.57 0.56 -17.97
C THR A 95 -12.44 -0.29 -17.05
N PHE A 96 -12.32 -0.12 -15.74
CA PHE A 96 -13.19 -0.74 -14.75
C PHE A 96 -13.57 0.27 -13.66
N ARG A 97 -14.77 0.13 -13.07
CA ARG A 97 -15.19 0.89 -11.89
C ARG A 97 -15.79 -0.04 -10.86
N GLY A 98 -15.23 -0.01 -9.66
CA GLY A 98 -15.66 -0.86 -8.56
C GLY A 98 -15.22 -2.32 -8.69
N VAL A 99 -15.31 -3.03 -7.57
CA VAL A 99 -14.77 -4.39 -7.40
C VAL A 99 -15.41 -5.43 -8.34
N ASN A 100 -16.70 -5.28 -8.66
CA ASN A 100 -17.40 -6.24 -9.53
C ASN A 100 -16.94 -6.15 -10.99
N ALA A 101 -16.78 -4.95 -11.53
CA ALA A 101 -16.26 -4.75 -12.88
C ALA A 101 -14.79 -5.20 -12.97
N PHE A 102 -13.99 -4.92 -11.93
CA PHE A 102 -12.64 -5.44 -11.83
C PHE A 102 -12.61 -6.97 -11.88
N ARG A 103 -13.37 -7.64 -11.00
CA ARG A 103 -13.40 -9.11 -10.90
C ARG A 103 -13.83 -9.79 -12.20
N ASN A 104 -14.86 -9.26 -12.86
CA ASN A 104 -15.40 -9.84 -14.08
C ASN A 104 -14.61 -9.46 -15.34
N GLY A 105 -13.77 -8.42 -15.25
CA GLY A 105 -12.86 -7.99 -16.29
C GLY A 105 -11.44 -8.45 -15.96
N VAL A 106 -10.58 -7.49 -15.59
CA VAL A 106 -9.13 -7.70 -15.34
C VAL A 106 -8.86 -8.85 -14.37
N GLY A 107 -9.63 -8.96 -13.29
CA GLY A 107 -9.45 -9.99 -12.27
C GLY A 107 -9.62 -11.42 -12.77
N SER A 108 -10.25 -11.60 -13.94
CA SER A 108 -10.43 -12.90 -14.59
C SER A 108 -9.34 -13.23 -15.61
N THR A 109 -8.47 -12.28 -15.96
CA THR A 109 -7.48 -12.43 -17.04
C THR A 109 -6.13 -12.94 -16.56
N PHE A 110 -5.94 -13.14 -15.25
CA PHE A 110 -4.68 -13.59 -14.67
C PHE A 110 -4.90 -14.71 -13.65
N GLU A 111 -3.92 -15.60 -13.58
CA GLU A 111 -3.92 -16.71 -12.63
C GLU A 111 -3.23 -16.35 -11.32
N SER A 112 -3.68 -16.98 -10.24
CA SER A 112 -3.06 -16.90 -8.92
C SER A 112 -1.65 -17.51 -8.95
N GLY A 113 -0.67 -16.82 -8.38
CA GLY A 113 0.72 -17.27 -8.29
C GLY A 113 1.63 -16.83 -9.45
N ARG A 114 1.16 -15.92 -10.32
CA ARG A 114 1.92 -15.44 -11.48
C ARG A 114 3.30 -14.87 -11.12
N PHE A 115 3.46 -14.35 -9.90
CA PHE A 115 4.72 -13.74 -9.43
C PHE A 115 5.42 -14.58 -8.36
N GLY A 116 5.17 -15.89 -8.31
CA GLY A 116 5.76 -16.81 -7.35
C GLY A 116 4.92 -17.03 -6.08
N GLY A 117 3.76 -16.38 -5.97
CA GLY A 117 2.78 -16.57 -4.91
C GLY A 117 3.15 -15.94 -3.56
N GLY A 118 2.32 -16.24 -2.55
CA GLY A 118 2.52 -15.79 -1.17
C GLY A 118 2.15 -14.31 -0.92
N ALA A 119 2.79 -13.69 0.06
CA ALA A 119 2.47 -12.32 0.47
C ALA A 119 3.00 -11.24 -0.49
N ASP A 120 3.98 -11.58 -1.32
CA ASP A 120 4.65 -10.65 -2.25
C ASP A 120 4.05 -10.68 -3.67
N ASP A 121 3.04 -11.52 -3.91
CA ASP A 121 2.32 -11.65 -5.17
C ASP A 121 0.91 -11.07 -5.04
N VAL A 122 0.60 -10.06 -5.85
CA VAL A 122 -0.69 -9.35 -5.84
C VAL A 122 -1.88 -10.24 -6.24
N THR A 123 -1.62 -11.38 -6.90
CA THR A 123 -2.65 -12.34 -7.34
C THR A 123 -3.05 -13.32 -6.24
N THR A 124 -2.24 -13.44 -5.18
CA THR A 124 -2.50 -14.35 -4.04
C THR A 124 -2.97 -13.64 -2.77
N ILE A 125 -2.92 -12.31 -2.72
CA ILE A 125 -3.51 -11.54 -1.60
C ILE A 125 -5.03 -11.49 -1.69
N HIS A 126 -5.68 -10.94 -0.66
CA HIS A 126 -7.13 -10.86 -0.59
C HIS A 126 -7.73 -10.09 -1.80
N PRO A 127 -8.81 -10.56 -2.44
CA PRO A 127 -9.34 -9.97 -3.68
C PRO A 127 -9.64 -8.47 -3.60
N PHE A 128 -10.13 -7.99 -2.45
CA PHE A 128 -10.36 -6.56 -2.25
C PHE A 128 -9.05 -5.76 -2.20
N ALA A 129 -8.01 -6.29 -1.54
CA ALA A 129 -6.71 -5.64 -1.51
C ALA A 129 -6.10 -5.61 -2.91
N THR A 130 -6.16 -6.73 -3.65
CA THR A 130 -5.80 -6.79 -5.09
C THR A 130 -6.52 -5.70 -5.87
N PHE A 131 -7.85 -5.62 -5.77
CA PHE A 131 -8.64 -4.59 -6.44
C PHE A 131 -8.13 -3.16 -6.14
N LYS A 132 -7.86 -2.83 -4.87
CA LYS A 132 -7.34 -1.51 -4.50
C LYS A 132 -5.96 -1.24 -5.12
N LYS A 133 -5.09 -2.26 -5.22
CA LYS A 133 -3.79 -2.15 -5.93
C LYS A 133 -3.99 -1.79 -7.39
N PHE A 134 -4.94 -2.44 -8.08
CA PHE A 134 -5.26 -2.13 -9.47
C PHE A 134 -5.85 -0.72 -9.61
N GLU A 135 -6.81 -0.35 -8.75
CA GLU A 135 -7.42 0.98 -8.74
C GLU A 135 -6.36 2.10 -8.60
N MET A 136 -5.33 1.89 -7.79
CA MET A 136 -4.24 2.85 -7.67
C MET A 136 -3.25 2.75 -8.85
N ALA A 137 -2.87 1.52 -9.23
CA ALA A 137 -1.84 1.27 -10.24
C ALA A 137 -2.19 1.86 -11.62
N VAL A 138 -3.46 1.84 -12.04
CA VAL A 138 -3.87 2.35 -13.37
C VAL A 138 -3.54 3.84 -13.59
N HIS A 139 -3.33 4.59 -12.51
CA HIS A 139 -2.97 6.02 -12.57
C HIS A 139 -1.45 6.27 -12.61
N HIS A 140 -0.63 5.21 -12.58
CA HIS A 140 0.82 5.31 -12.54
C HIS A 140 1.48 4.81 -13.83
N ASP A 141 2.54 5.49 -14.27
CA ASP A 141 3.40 5.01 -15.35
C ASP A 141 4.24 3.81 -14.85
N PRO A 142 4.24 2.65 -15.55
CA PRO A 142 5.09 1.52 -15.21
C PRO A 142 6.59 1.89 -15.11
N ALA A 143 7.07 2.82 -15.94
CA ALA A 143 8.46 3.28 -15.88
C ALA A 143 8.77 4.05 -14.59
N ASP A 144 7.82 4.80 -14.07
CA ASP A 144 7.96 5.49 -12.79
C ASP A 144 7.93 4.50 -11.61
N LEU A 145 7.01 3.52 -11.63
CA LEU A 145 6.97 2.45 -10.62
C LEU A 145 8.27 1.63 -10.62
N ALA A 146 8.82 1.31 -11.79
CA ALA A 146 10.12 0.64 -11.91
C ALA A 146 11.27 1.49 -11.34
N ARG A 147 11.27 2.80 -11.61
CA ARG A 147 12.26 3.73 -11.05
C ARG A 147 12.18 3.81 -9.52
N MET A 148 10.96 3.90 -8.99
CA MET A 148 10.68 3.89 -7.55
C MET A 148 11.16 2.58 -6.90
N MET A 149 10.90 1.42 -7.53
CA MET A 149 11.44 0.14 -7.09
C MET A 149 12.97 0.12 -7.05
N GLY A 150 13.63 0.79 -8.00
CA GLY A 150 15.08 0.97 -7.99
C GLY A 150 15.61 1.82 -6.83
N ARG A 151 14.86 2.85 -6.38
CA ARG A 151 15.20 3.62 -5.15
C ARG A 151 14.97 2.78 -3.90
N LEU A 152 13.80 2.13 -3.81
CA LEU A 152 13.42 1.25 -2.71
C LEU A 152 14.45 0.14 -2.45
N ARG A 153 14.96 -0.51 -3.50
CA ARG A 153 15.99 -1.55 -3.38
C ARG A 153 17.32 -1.02 -2.83
N ARG A 154 17.70 0.22 -3.19
CA ARG A 154 18.91 0.86 -2.67
C ARG A 154 18.75 1.18 -1.18
N ALA A 155 17.62 1.80 -0.82
CA ALA A 155 17.30 2.08 0.57
C ALA A 155 17.29 0.81 1.45
N ASP A 156 16.71 -0.31 0.97
CA ASP A 156 16.76 -1.58 1.71
C ASP A 156 18.18 -2.08 1.95
N ARG A 157 19.04 -1.97 0.94
CA ARG A 157 20.45 -2.34 1.07
C ARG A 157 21.14 -1.45 2.10
N ASP A 158 21.00 -0.14 1.96
CA ASP A 158 21.72 0.84 2.78
C ASP A 158 21.28 0.76 4.25
N ALA A 159 19.98 0.57 4.50
CA ALA A 159 19.44 0.38 5.84
C ALA A 159 19.92 -0.92 6.51
N LYS A 160 20.23 -1.97 5.74
CA LYS A 160 20.71 -3.27 6.25
C LYS A 160 22.23 -3.35 6.38
N THR A 161 22.97 -2.65 5.54
CA THR A 161 24.44 -2.66 5.58
C THR A 161 25.01 -1.66 6.58
N GLY A 162 24.22 -0.68 7.05
CA GLY A 162 24.62 0.29 8.06
C GLY A 162 25.79 1.19 7.62
N ALA A 163 26.04 1.29 6.31
CA ALA A 163 27.27 1.86 5.76
C ALA A 163 27.28 3.41 5.70
N SER A 164 26.14 4.08 5.90
CA SER A 164 26.02 5.53 5.68
C SER A 164 25.05 6.27 6.62
N ALA A 165 23.98 5.63 7.10
CA ALA A 165 22.96 6.23 7.95
C ALA A 165 22.17 5.15 8.72
N GLY A 166 21.46 5.54 9.79
CA GLY A 166 20.55 4.64 10.48
C GLY A 166 19.31 4.32 9.64
N ALA A 167 18.62 3.23 9.97
CA ALA A 167 17.45 2.77 9.20
C ALA A 167 16.30 3.79 9.17
N ARG A 168 16.23 4.69 10.17
CA ARG A 168 15.25 5.77 10.21
C ARG A 168 15.56 6.83 9.17
N GLU A 169 16.80 7.30 9.16
CA GLU A 169 17.27 8.34 8.24
C GLU A 169 17.13 7.87 6.79
N VAL A 170 17.50 6.61 6.50
CA VAL A 170 17.32 6.01 5.17
C VAL A 170 15.84 5.96 4.76
N LEU A 171 14.93 5.67 5.69
CA LEU A 171 13.50 5.64 5.43
C LEU A 171 12.95 7.05 5.14
N GLU A 172 13.34 8.04 5.95
CA GLU A 172 12.91 9.43 5.78
C GLU A 172 13.41 10.00 4.45
N GLU A 173 14.69 9.79 4.10
CA GLU A 173 15.26 10.18 2.80
C GLU A 173 14.51 9.51 1.64
N LEU A 174 14.25 8.20 1.75
CA LEU A 174 13.50 7.46 0.74
C LEU A 174 12.10 8.07 0.49
N ILE A 175 11.37 8.43 1.54
CA ILE A 175 10.02 9.00 1.40
C ILE A 175 10.07 10.33 0.64
N LEU A 176 11.02 11.20 0.99
CA LEU A 176 11.23 12.47 0.30
C LEU A 176 11.60 12.25 -1.17
N ASP A 177 12.49 11.30 -1.45
CA ASP A 177 12.91 10.95 -2.79
C ASP A 177 11.77 10.39 -3.65
N LEU A 178 10.93 9.53 -3.09
CA LEU A 178 9.80 8.96 -3.82
C LEU A 178 8.78 10.04 -4.21
N CYS A 179 8.58 11.05 -3.36
CA CYS A 179 7.70 12.19 -3.65
C CYS A 179 8.26 13.11 -4.77
N THR A 180 9.58 13.21 -4.89
CA THR A 180 10.25 14.08 -5.88
C THR A 180 10.51 13.36 -7.23
N THR A 181 10.83 12.06 -7.19
CA THR A 181 11.27 11.24 -8.33
C THR A 181 10.20 11.03 -9.41
N ALA A 182 8.92 11.23 -9.11
CA ALA A 182 7.86 11.19 -10.11
C ALA A 182 7.95 12.35 -11.14
N ARG A 183 8.96 13.24 -11.08
CA ARG A 183 9.32 14.11 -12.22
C ARG A 183 10.16 13.31 -13.23
N GLY A 184 9.51 12.58 -14.14
CA GLY A 184 10.14 11.93 -15.29
C GLY A 184 9.50 12.32 -16.62
N ARG A 185 9.87 13.50 -17.16
CA ARG A 185 9.71 13.99 -18.54
C ARG A 185 8.32 13.85 -19.21
N ALA A 186 7.47 14.87 -18.99
CA ALA A 186 6.72 15.46 -20.10
C ALA A 186 7.57 16.62 -20.65
N ALA A 187 8.36 16.35 -21.68
CA ALA A 187 9.00 17.32 -22.56
C ALA A 187 8.94 16.76 -23.97
#